data_AF-A0A959AUS4-F1
#
_entry.id   AF-A0A959AUS4-F1
#
_cell.length_a   1.000
_cell.length_b   1.000
_cell.length_c   1.000
_cell.angle_alpha   90.00
_cell.angle_beta   90.00
_cell.angle_gamma   90.00
#
_symmetry.space_group_name_H-M   'P 1'
#
loop_
_entity.id
_entity.type
_entity.pdbx_description
1 polymer ?
#
loop_
_entity_poly.entity_id
_entity_poly.type
_entity_poly.pdbx_seq_one_letter_code
_entity_poly.pdbx_strand_id
1 'polypeptide(L)'
;MKALLPCLAFLLPLLASSQPTLPDSLRRIVILRPTGETIDGLPEMAIVPDTSLLYRKARQAVGHTFAREIVELYFLAQVYLRNKGERETIEPAYLALTQNQGGYARFGFHLQDAGAMPQTPYIDIVEKTVEAPLGRLMSFTQLYPHEMGHVIYRLLSSDSTREQTSRCVDMHYFSVMTDYGTAFNEGYAEHIENAARRYEPNDSIRAEIMADIRKVQEKQPRWKRGFEHDFRWPLRLGYYKATMVLWYQQLEDLKRYEQAIDGMVRFKNISLEKGSAEDRLTFRNSGLYPTSEPRNRPQALATEGAVSLFFTRLFDSRLPGIYREPSFYRQFLYDTTRQAGNPEELFSPWQNLYLKEFVVLHDFVTFEHSNSAQALDFLEGYCQSFPDEKEAIEQIFQAAFGESHRYLPPEIWLLVKGHEHRLLALDAFGAITVPVYTFDINRAELEDLLTVPGLSEEEARTILKRRWENGFFNSLEEAGAVEGLSPEGRKALLASAFDEEYFESLPEPELDITALITTPVKRLLLYALPYLALIWLLAFTLPGKEKRLSAKAITRRALGYGLLWLLFITAGLGAAVVSSGPLAWFLPFLAVVLIMAALIFRKRPLRLKRSLVVIGVMGLLITYNLL
;
A
#
# COMPACT_ATOMS: atom_id res chain seq x y z
N MET A 1 78.23 -16.22 -9.83
CA MET A 1 77.99 -17.63 -9.45
C MET A 1 78.03 -17.70 -7.94
N LYS A 2 77.10 -18.31 -7.20
CA LYS A 2 75.82 -18.99 -7.43
C LYS A 2 75.36 -19.33 -5.99
N ALA A 3 74.14 -18.95 -5.59
CA ALA A 3 73.01 -19.87 -5.37
C ALA A 3 73.14 -20.65 -4.04
N LEU A 4 72.15 -20.84 -3.15
CA LEU A 4 70.70 -20.69 -3.10
C LEU A 4 70.38 -20.32 -1.63
N LEU A 5 69.48 -19.41 -1.29
CA LEU A 5 68.06 -19.66 -1.03
C LEU A 5 67.39 -18.28 -0.81
N PRO A 6 66.44 -17.88 -1.67
CA PRO A 6 65.11 -17.64 -1.14
C PRO A 6 64.06 -18.15 -2.15
N CYS A 7 63.51 -19.35 -1.90
CA CYS A 7 62.42 -19.91 -2.70
C CYS A 7 61.32 -20.56 -1.85
N LEU A 8 61.20 -20.20 -0.56
CA LEU A 8 60.20 -20.78 0.35
C LEU A 8 59.24 -19.75 0.96
N ALA A 9 59.01 -18.63 0.26
CA ALA A 9 57.98 -17.66 0.60
C ALA A 9 56.97 -17.40 -0.54
N PHE A 10 57.06 -18.13 -1.66
CA PHE A 10 56.20 -17.94 -2.84
C PHE A 10 55.34 -19.17 -3.21
N LEU A 11 55.09 -20.05 -2.24
CA LEU A 11 54.14 -21.16 -2.36
C LEU A 11 53.25 -21.24 -1.12
N LEU A 12 52.70 -20.10 -0.69
CA LEU A 12 51.37 -20.12 -0.10
C LEU A 12 50.42 -20.29 -1.28
N PRO A 13 49.68 -21.41 -1.38
CA PRO A 13 48.68 -21.52 -2.42
C PRO A 13 47.75 -20.32 -2.29
N LEU A 14 47.29 -19.81 -3.43
CA LEU A 14 46.00 -19.16 -3.53
C LEU A 14 44.98 -20.08 -2.84
N LEU A 15 44.82 -19.97 -1.53
CA LEU A 15 43.56 -20.21 -0.88
C LEU A 15 42.72 -19.03 -1.32
N ALA A 16 42.17 -19.15 -2.53
CA ALA A 16 40.94 -18.47 -2.86
C ALA A 16 40.03 -18.72 -1.65
N SER A 17 39.80 -17.68 -0.85
CA SER A 17 38.81 -17.70 0.21
C SER A 17 37.47 -17.80 -0.51
N SER A 18 37.13 -19.00 -0.98
CA SER A 18 35.76 -19.35 -1.35
C SER A 18 34.97 -19.03 -0.10
N GLN A 19 34.17 -17.98 -0.14
CA GLN A 19 33.31 -17.69 1.00
C GLN A 19 32.52 -18.96 1.34
N PRO A 20 32.35 -19.32 2.62
CA PRO A 20 31.60 -20.52 3.02
C PRO A 20 30.11 -20.47 2.63
N THR A 21 29.68 -19.35 2.06
CA THR A 21 28.35 -19.10 1.49
C THR A 21 28.20 -19.75 0.10
N LEU A 22 26.99 -19.69 -0.45
CA LEU A 22 26.60 -20.31 -1.73
C LEU A 22 27.62 -19.95 -2.86
N PRO A 23 28.14 -20.91 -3.65
CA PRO A 23 29.03 -20.60 -4.78
C PRO A 23 28.43 -19.60 -5.78
N ASP A 24 29.24 -18.70 -6.34
CA ASP A 24 28.78 -17.69 -7.31
C ASP A 24 28.08 -18.30 -8.53
N SER A 25 28.50 -19.50 -8.94
CA SER A 25 27.87 -20.26 -10.03
C SER A 25 26.42 -20.64 -9.76
N LEU A 26 26.01 -20.70 -8.49
CA LEU A 26 24.65 -20.98 -8.04
C LEU A 26 23.86 -19.70 -7.73
N ARG A 27 24.52 -18.56 -7.51
CA ARG A 27 23.91 -17.24 -7.30
C ARG A 27 23.46 -16.61 -8.62
N ARG A 28 22.50 -17.24 -9.28
CA ARG A 28 22.04 -16.85 -10.61
C ARG A 28 20.75 -16.06 -10.53
N ILE A 29 20.73 -14.93 -11.23
CA ILE A 29 19.51 -14.17 -11.50
C ILE A 29 19.16 -14.37 -12.97
N VAL A 30 17.96 -14.83 -13.24
CA VAL A 30 17.47 -15.07 -14.60
C VAL A 30 16.44 -13.99 -14.92
N ILE A 31 16.73 -13.20 -15.94
CA ILE A 31 15.79 -12.18 -16.43
C ILE A 31 14.88 -12.85 -17.46
N LEU A 32 13.59 -12.77 -17.22
CA LEU A 32 12.53 -13.35 -18.04
C LEU A 32 11.71 -12.25 -18.73
N ARG A 33 11.06 -12.61 -19.82
CA ARG A 33 10.01 -11.82 -20.46
C ARG A 33 8.86 -12.74 -20.87
N PRO A 34 7.59 -12.36 -20.63
CA PRO A 34 6.46 -13.15 -21.09
C PRO A 34 6.41 -13.18 -22.61
N THR A 35 6.05 -14.34 -23.17
CA THR A 35 5.84 -14.51 -24.61
C THR A 35 4.45 -14.04 -25.04
N GLY A 36 3.51 -13.95 -24.08
CA GLY A 36 2.10 -13.67 -24.30
C GLY A 36 1.24 -14.94 -24.41
N GLU A 37 1.87 -16.11 -24.39
CA GLU A 37 1.18 -17.40 -24.42
C GLU A 37 1.01 -17.98 -23.00
N THR A 38 0.10 -18.94 -22.87
CA THR A 38 -0.15 -19.71 -21.65
C THR A 38 -0.16 -21.18 -22.01
N ILE A 39 0.60 -21.99 -21.27
CA ILE A 39 0.70 -23.44 -21.44
C ILE A 39 0.24 -24.08 -20.13
N ASP A 40 -0.78 -24.92 -20.18
CA ASP A 40 -1.37 -25.59 -19.00
C ASP A 40 -1.76 -24.63 -17.86
N GLY A 41 -2.24 -23.43 -18.21
CA GLY A 41 -2.63 -22.40 -17.25
C GLY A 41 -1.46 -21.57 -16.68
N LEU A 42 -0.21 -21.88 -17.05
CA LEU A 42 0.98 -21.14 -16.64
C LEU A 42 1.44 -20.18 -17.74
N PRO A 43 1.87 -18.95 -17.41
CA PRO A 43 2.42 -18.03 -18.41
C PRO A 43 3.72 -18.58 -18.98
N GLU A 44 3.85 -18.54 -20.32
CA GLU A 44 5.10 -18.91 -20.97
C GLU A 44 6.10 -17.73 -20.94
N MET A 45 7.34 -18.03 -20.55
CA MET A 45 8.42 -17.09 -20.34
C MET A 45 9.63 -17.46 -21.20
N ALA A 46 10.28 -16.43 -21.75
CA ALA A 46 11.54 -16.55 -22.47
C ALA A 46 12.67 -15.88 -21.67
N ILE A 47 13.87 -16.46 -21.71
CA ILE A 47 15.07 -15.84 -21.13
C ILE A 47 15.45 -14.62 -21.96
N VAL A 48 15.65 -13.48 -21.30
CA VAL A 48 16.15 -12.27 -21.95
C VAL A 48 17.66 -12.43 -22.20
N PRO A 49 18.15 -12.34 -23.46
CA PRO A 49 19.56 -12.53 -23.77
C PRO A 49 20.46 -11.52 -23.05
N ASP A 50 21.64 -11.98 -22.64
CA ASP A 50 22.62 -11.17 -21.91
C ASP A 50 23.18 -9.99 -22.74
N THR A 51 23.16 -10.13 -24.06
CA THR A 51 23.50 -9.10 -25.04
C THR A 51 22.48 -7.96 -25.12
N SER A 52 21.27 -8.15 -24.59
CA SER A 52 20.21 -7.15 -24.69
C SER A 52 20.48 -5.94 -23.80
N LEU A 53 19.98 -4.77 -24.21
CA LEU A 53 20.02 -3.57 -23.37
C LEU A 53 19.23 -3.77 -22.07
N LEU A 54 18.06 -4.42 -22.17
CA LEU A 54 17.19 -4.66 -21.04
C LEU A 54 17.88 -5.51 -19.95
N TYR A 55 18.52 -6.61 -20.35
CA TYR A 55 19.29 -7.44 -19.43
C TYR A 55 20.36 -6.64 -18.70
N ARG A 56 21.14 -5.83 -19.43
CA ARG A 56 22.19 -5.00 -18.83
C ARG A 56 21.64 -4.00 -17.82
N LYS A 57 20.51 -3.35 -18.13
CA LYS A 57 19.84 -2.43 -17.19
C LYS A 57 19.35 -3.16 -15.94
N ALA A 58 18.65 -4.28 -16.10
CA ALA A 58 18.16 -5.07 -14.96
C ALA A 58 19.30 -5.60 -14.09
N ARG A 59 20.37 -6.13 -14.70
CA ARG A 59 21.56 -6.58 -13.97
C ARG A 59 22.26 -5.44 -13.23
N GLN A 60 22.34 -4.26 -13.83
CA GLN A 60 22.91 -3.08 -13.16
C GLN A 60 22.05 -2.65 -11.97
N ALA A 61 20.71 -2.62 -12.15
CA ALA A 61 19.77 -2.26 -11.09
C ALA A 61 19.85 -3.23 -9.91
N VAL A 62 19.99 -4.53 -10.16
CA VAL A 62 20.15 -5.51 -9.08
C VAL A 62 21.53 -5.46 -8.46
N GLY A 63 22.60 -5.48 -9.25
CA GLY A 63 23.96 -5.74 -8.75
C GLY A 63 24.59 -4.65 -7.87
N HIS A 64 24.04 -3.43 -7.88
CA HIS A 64 24.63 -2.26 -7.21
C HIS A 64 23.68 -1.57 -6.22
N THR A 65 22.61 -2.25 -5.80
CA THR A 65 21.58 -1.70 -4.91
C THR A 65 21.22 -2.70 -3.84
N PHE A 66 20.32 -2.35 -2.93
CA PHE A 66 19.80 -3.29 -1.94
C PHE A 66 19.11 -4.52 -2.56
N ALA A 67 18.70 -4.46 -3.82
CA ALA A 67 18.16 -5.62 -4.54
C ALA A 67 19.16 -6.78 -4.63
N ARG A 68 20.47 -6.53 -4.60
CA ARG A 68 21.48 -7.60 -4.46
C ARG A 68 21.39 -8.27 -3.09
N GLU A 69 21.30 -7.47 -2.04
CA GLU A 69 21.31 -7.94 -0.65
C GLU A 69 20.09 -8.84 -0.36
N ILE A 70 18.90 -8.46 -0.84
CA ILE A 70 17.70 -9.30 -0.67
C ILE A 70 17.75 -10.58 -1.51
N VAL A 71 18.44 -10.59 -2.66
CA VAL A 71 18.68 -11.81 -3.44
C VAL A 71 19.61 -12.77 -2.69
N GLU A 72 20.62 -12.25 -1.99
CA GLU A 72 21.48 -13.07 -1.14
C GLU A 72 20.67 -13.69 0.02
N LEU A 73 19.77 -12.94 0.64
CA LEU A 73 18.84 -13.48 1.65
C LEU A 73 17.95 -14.59 1.09
N TYR A 74 17.38 -14.40 -0.11
CA TYR A 74 16.60 -15.44 -0.78
C TYR A 74 17.40 -16.74 -0.97
N PHE A 75 18.68 -16.63 -1.36
CA PHE A 75 19.55 -17.81 -1.45
C PHE A 75 19.87 -18.44 -0.10
N LEU A 76 20.05 -17.64 0.95
CA LEU A 76 20.25 -18.15 2.32
C LEU A 76 19.01 -18.89 2.83
N ALA A 77 17.80 -18.42 2.52
CA ALA A 77 16.55 -19.10 2.82
C ALA A 77 16.47 -20.46 2.11
N GLN A 78 16.81 -20.52 0.81
CA GLN A 78 16.84 -21.80 0.09
C GLN A 78 17.89 -22.78 0.62
N VAL A 79 19.08 -22.30 1.01
CA VAL A 79 20.12 -23.13 1.63
C VAL A 79 19.65 -23.68 2.98
N TYR A 80 18.97 -22.86 3.77
CA TYR A 80 18.35 -23.26 5.03
C TYR A 80 17.35 -24.41 4.82
N LEU A 81 16.37 -24.24 3.93
CA LEU A 81 15.37 -25.25 3.60
C LEU A 81 16.03 -26.55 3.09
N ARG A 82 17.06 -26.42 2.26
CA ARG A 82 17.81 -27.58 1.78
C ARG A 82 18.52 -28.32 2.91
N ASN A 83 19.13 -27.60 3.83
CA ASN A 83 19.79 -28.20 4.98
C ASN A 83 18.80 -28.80 5.99
N LYS A 84 17.53 -28.38 5.98
CA LYS A 84 16.41 -29.02 6.69
C LYS A 84 15.83 -30.24 5.98
N GLY A 85 16.21 -30.46 4.72
CA GLY A 85 15.70 -31.57 3.90
C GLY A 85 14.37 -31.28 3.21
N GLU A 86 13.92 -30.03 3.21
CA GLU A 86 12.62 -29.61 2.64
C GLU A 86 12.73 -29.13 1.19
N ARG A 87 13.97 -28.98 0.69
CA ARG A 87 14.25 -28.62 -0.69
C ARG A 87 15.51 -29.33 -1.18
N GLU A 88 15.47 -29.93 -2.36
CA GLU A 88 16.65 -30.64 -2.88
C GLU A 88 17.59 -29.70 -3.66
N THR A 89 17.03 -28.73 -4.39
CA THR A 89 17.76 -27.88 -5.32
C THR A 89 17.65 -26.40 -4.99
N ILE A 90 18.74 -25.67 -5.19
CA ILE A 90 18.76 -24.20 -5.13
C ILE A 90 18.36 -23.68 -6.51
N GLU A 91 17.24 -22.97 -6.58
CA GLU A 91 16.72 -22.35 -7.79
C GLU A 91 17.31 -20.95 -7.99
N PRO A 92 17.47 -20.49 -9.25
CA PRO A 92 17.79 -19.09 -9.54
C PRO A 92 16.72 -18.12 -9.02
N ALA A 93 17.11 -16.87 -8.78
CA ALA A 93 16.15 -15.79 -8.60
C ALA A 93 15.62 -15.35 -9.97
N TYR A 94 14.33 -15.53 -10.23
CA TYR A 94 13.70 -15.17 -11.50
C TYR A 94 13.06 -13.77 -11.41
N LEU A 95 13.40 -12.91 -12.37
CA LEU A 95 12.83 -11.57 -12.52
C LEU A 95 12.16 -11.47 -13.89
N ALA A 96 10.84 -11.44 -13.93
CA ALA A 96 10.07 -11.22 -15.14
C ALA A 96 9.89 -9.72 -15.39
N LEU A 97 10.16 -9.29 -16.63
CA LEU A 97 10.01 -7.92 -17.07
C LEU A 97 8.84 -7.82 -18.06
N THR A 98 7.73 -7.27 -17.57
CA THR A 98 6.42 -7.23 -18.23
C THR A 98 6.08 -5.81 -18.70
N GLN A 99 5.08 -5.66 -19.57
CA GLN A 99 4.76 -4.34 -20.15
C GLN A 99 3.63 -3.58 -19.47
N ASN A 100 2.60 -4.29 -18.97
CA ASN A 100 1.32 -3.67 -18.60
C ASN A 100 0.87 -3.91 -17.15
N GLN A 101 1.36 -4.98 -16.50
CA GLN A 101 1.05 -5.34 -15.12
C GLN A 101 2.31 -5.90 -14.49
N GLY A 102 2.65 -5.47 -13.27
CA GLY A 102 3.83 -5.92 -12.54
C GLY A 102 3.93 -5.19 -11.20
N GLY A 103 4.92 -5.56 -10.39
CA GLY A 103 4.97 -5.26 -8.95
C GLY A 103 4.25 -6.33 -8.13
N TYR A 104 4.52 -7.61 -8.44
CA TYR A 104 3.92 -8.74 -7.75
C TYR A 104 4.90 -9.90 -7.64
N ALA A 105 4.95 -10.55 -6.48
CA ALA A 105 5.46 -11.90 -6.32
C ALA A 105 4.51 -12.91 -6.98
N ARG A 106 5.03 -13.79 -7.83
CA ARG A 106 4.24 -14.81 -8.55
C ARG A 106 4.91 -16.17 -8.48
N PHE A 107 4.12 -17.21 -8.72
CA PHE A 107 4.55 -18.60 -8.69
C PHE A 107 4.03 -19.31 -9.93
N GLY A 108 4.84 -20.18 -10.52
CA GLY A 108 4.42 -20.97 -11.66
C GLY A 108 4.63 -20.26 -13.01
N PHE A 109 5.45 -20.86 -13.87
CA PHE A 109 5.58 -20.45 -15.27
C PHE A 109 6.06 -21.61 -16.14
N HIS A 110 5.95 -21.48 -17.47
CA HIS A 110 6.56 -22.39 -18.42
C HIS A 110 7.78 -21.71 -19.05
N LEU A 111 8.97 -22.30 -18.95
CA LEU A 111 10.19 -21.77 -19.56
C LEU A 111 10.42 -22.44 -20.92
N GLN A 112 10.52 -21.66 -22.00
CA GLN A 112 10.58 -22.17 -23.39
C GLN A 112 11.55 -23.35 -23.60
N ASP A 113 12.71 -23.33 -22.95
CA ASP A 113 13.75 -24.36 -23.12
C ASP A 113 13.84 -25.38 -21.95
N ALA A 114 13.07 -25.20 -20.87
CA ALA A 114 13.18 -26.04 -19.66
C ALA A 114 11.85 -26.66 -19.21
N GLY A 115 10.73 -26.28 -19.81
CA GLY A 115 9.40 -26.82 -19.50
C GLY A 115 8.70 -26.13 -18.33
N ALA A 116 7.72 -26.83 -17.75
CA ALA A 116 6.87 -26.31 -16.67
C ALA A 116 7.63 -26.21 -15.33
N MET A 117 7.44 -25.08 -14.65
CA MET A 117 7.99 -24.74 -13.34
C MET A 117 6.87 -24.28 -12.40
N PRO A 118 5.91 -25.16 -12.02
CA PRO A 118 4.62 -24.78 -11.44
C PRO A 118 4.69 -24.17 -10.02
N GLN A 119 5.78 -24.40 -9.29
CA GLN A 119 5.96 -23.94 -7.90
C GLN A 119 7.13 -22.96 -7.75
N THR A 120 7.80 -22.63 -8.86
CA THR A 120 8.98 -21.77 -8.83
C THR A 120 8.55 -20.31 -8.73
N PRO A 121 9.07 -19.56 -7.74
CA PRO A 121 8.77 -18.15 -7.59
C PRO A 121 9.46 -17.30 -8.66
N TYR A 122 8.82 -16.21 -9.06
CA TYR A 122 9.42 -15.13 -9.82
C TYR A 122 8.84 -13.79 -9.39
N ILE A 123 9.64 -12.74 -9.51
CA ILE A 123 9.18 -11.37 -9.28
C ILE A 123 8.80 -10.76 -10.62
N ASP A 124 7.54 -10.35 -10.76
CA ASP A 124 7.05 -9.63 -11.93
C ASP A 124 7.24 -8.13 -11.70
N ILE A 125 7.98 -7.44 -12.58
CA ILE A 125 8.19 -6.00 -12.56
C ILE A 125 7.90 -5.42 -13.93
N VAL A 126 7.19 -4.29 -13.98
CA VAL A 126 7.00 -3.54 -15.22
C VAL A 126 8.36 -3.05 -15.74
N GLU A 127 8.68 -3.33 -17.00
CA GLU A 127 9.97 -3.03 -17.66
C GLU A 127 10.41 -1.58 -17.44
N LYS A 128 9.48 -0.62 -17.52
CA LYS A 128 9.74 0.81 -17.30
C LYS A 128 10.26 1.14 -15.89
N THR A 129 9.94 0.33 -14.89
CA THR A 129 10.40 0.53 -13.51
C THR A 129 11.90 0.30 -13.38
N VAL A 130 12.46 -0.64 -14.15
CA VAL A 130 13.91 -0.88 -14.21
C VAL A 130 14.64 0.24 -14.97
N GLU A 131 13.96 0.91 -15.89
CA GLU A 131 14.51 2.05 -16.64
C GLU A 131 14.37 3.39 -15.92
N ALA A 132 13.49 3.47 -14.91
CA ALA A 132 13.24 4.66 -14.13
C ALA A 132 14.42 4.99 -13.19
N PRO A 133 14.52 6.23 -12.71
CA PRO A 133 15.53 6.60 -11.71
C PRO A 133 15.44 5.71 -10.46
N LEU A 134 16.55 5.03 -10.14
CA LEU A 134 16.64 4.11 -9.01
C LEU A 134 16.50 4.81 -7.65
N GLY A 135 16.79 6.11 -7.58
CA GLY A 135 16.60 6.92 -6.38
C GLY A 135 15.19 7.45 -6.16
N ARG A 136 14.21 7.13 -7.02
CA ARG A 136 12.81 7.55 -6.82
C ARG A 136 12.16 6.73 -5.71
N LEU A 137 11.19 7.31 -5.00
CA LEU A 137 10.32 6.56 -4.09
C LEU A 137 9.50 5.52 -4.87
N MET A 138 9.44 4.29 -4.35
CA MET A 138 8.92 3.08 -5.02
C MET A 138 9.59 2.77 -6.37
N SER A 139 10.88 3.07 -6.49
CA SER A 139 11.67 2.57 -7.62
C SER A 139 11.89 1.05 -7.51
N PHE A 140 12.53 0.48 -8.53
CA PHE A 140 12.99 -0.90 -8.52
C PHE A 140 13.74 -1.28 -7.22
N THR A 141 14.53 -0.38 -6.63
CA THR A 141 15.35 -0.71 -5.46
C THR A 141 14.56 -0.89 -4.17
N GLN A 142 13.29 -0.50 -4.15
CA GLN A 142 12.38 -0.73 -3.03
C GLN A 142 11.28 -1.74 -3.38
N LEU A 143 10.73 -1.63 -4.59
CA LEU A 143 9.68 -2.54 -5.06
C LEU A 143 10.18 -3.99 -5.18
N TYR A 144 11.36 -4.22 -5.78
CA TYR A 144 11.86 -5.59 -5.91
C TYR A 144 12.14 -6.26 -4.55
N PRO A 145 12.78 -5.60 -3.57
CA PRO A 145 12.87 -6.14 -2.21
C PRO A 145 11.54 -6.42 -1.53
N HIS A 146 10.53 -5.54 -1.70
CA HIS A 146 9.18 -5.78 -1.20
C HIS A 146 8.64 -7.12 -1.73
N GLU A 147 8.61 -7.30 -3.05
CA GLU A 147 8.09 -8.53 -3.66
C GLU A 147 8.91 -9.77 -3.28
N MET A 148 10.24 -9.63 -3.17
CA MET A 148 11.10 -10.72 -2.69
C MET A 148 10.80 -11.08 -1.23
N GLY A 149 10.32 -10.13 -0.43
CA GLY A 149 9.84 -10.36 0.93
C GLY A 149 8.69 -11.35 0.99
N HIS A 150 7.67 -11.20 0.13
CA HIS A 150 6.58 -12.17 0.01
C HIS A 150 7.09 -13.56 -0.37
N VAL A 151 8.04 -13.64 -1.31
CA VAL A 151 8.63 -14.92 -1.73
C VAL A 151 9.37 -15.58 -0.58
N ILE A 152 10.20 -14.84 0.16
CA ILE A 152 10.95 -15.37 1.30
C ILE A 152 10.00 -15.84 2.39
N TYR A 153 8.98 -15.04 2.73
CA TYR A 153 7.96 -15.42 3.71
C TYR A 153 7.25 -16.72 3.30
N ARG A 154 6.73 -16.79 2.06
CA ARG A 154 6.04 -17.98 1.56
C ARG A 154 6.94 -19.22 1.47
N LEU A 155 8.21 -19.04 1.13
CA LEU A 155 9.18 -20.14 1.07
C LEU A 155 9.48 -20.72 2.45
N LEU A 156 9.54 -19.88 3.47
CA LEU A 156 9.91 -20.31 4.81
C LEU A 156 8.72 -20.84 5.58
N SER A 157 7.53 -20.26 5.43
CA SER A 157 6.34 -20.70 6.16
C SER A 157 5.81 -22.06 5.71
N SER A 158 5.29 -22.83 6.68
CA SER A 158 4.62 -24.10 6.44
C SER A 158 3.26 -23.92 5.75
N ASP A 159 2.78 -24.98 5.07
CA ASP A 159 1.49 -25.01 4.37
C ASP A 159 1.30 -23.85 3.38
N SER A 160 2.21 -23.71 2.40
CA SER A 160 2.21 -22.64 1.39
C SER A 160 1.64 -23.07 0.02
N THR A 161 0.89 -24.18 0.01
CA THR A 161 0.42 -24.84 -1.22
C THR A 161 -0.76 -24.13 -1.89
N ARG A 162 -1.47 -23.28 -1.14
CA ARG A 162 -2.60 -22.46 -1.60
C ARG A 162 -2.33 -20.99 -1.33
N GLU A 163 -3.08 -20.14 -2.02
CA GLU A 163 -3.10 -18.71 -1.75
C GLU A 163 -3.85 -18.43 -0.45
N GLN A 164 -3.45 -17.36 0.24
CA GLN A 164 -4.19 -16.89 1.42
C GLN A 164 -5.57 -16.42 0.98
N THR A 165 -6.63 -17.00 1.55
CA THR A 165 -8.00 -16.56 1.31
C THR A 165 -8.31 -15.40 2.25
N SER A 166 -8.48 -14.19 1.71
CA SER A 166 -8.94 -13.04 2.50
C SER A 166 -10.46 -12.99 2.55
N ARG A 167 -11.00 -12.73 3.75
CA ARG A 167 -12.42 -12.39 3.95
C ARG A 167 -12.68 -10.90 3.86
N CYS A 168 -11.62 -10.09 3.71
CA CYS A 168 -11.71 -8.64 3.62
C CYS A 168 -11.98 -8.24 2.18
N VAL A 169 -13.02 -7.42 1.97
CA VAL A 169 -13.30 -6.84 0.64
C VAL A 169 -12.51 -5.57 0.36
N ASP A 170 -11.91 -4.94 1.36
CA ASP A 170 -11.07 -3.76 1.12
C ASP A 170 -9.79 -4.20 0.40
N MET A 171 -9.39 -3.45 -0.62
CA MET A 171 -8.02 -3.55 -1.11
C MET A 171 -7.08 -3.18 0.02
N HIS A 172 -6.02 -3.95 0.14
CA HIS A 172 -5.08 -3.84 1.21
C HIS A 172 -4.19 -2.57 1.02
N TYR A 173 -3.94 -1.86 2.13
CA TYR A 173 -3.16 -0.62 2.21
C TYR A 173 -2.56 -0.53 3.62
N PHE A 174 -1.47 0.23 3.77
CA PHE A 174 -0.64 0.32 4.98
C PHE A 174 -1.43 0.59 6.27
N SER A 175 -2.54 1.34 6.18
CA SER A 175 -3.35 1.76 7.34
C SER A 175 -4.74 1.13 7.40
N VAL A 176 -5.11 0.31 6.42
CA VAL A 176 -6.41 -0.36 6.33
C VAL A 176 -6.37 -1.67 7.11
N MET A 177 -7.50 -2.04 7.71
CA MET A 177 -7.61 -3.30 8.45
C MET A 177 -8.04 -4.40 7.48
N THR A 178 -7.26 -5.48 7.42
CA THR A 178 -7.51 -6.66 6.60
C THR A 178 -7.76 -7.89 7.48
N ASP A 179 -7.39 -9.08 7.02
CA ASP A 179 -7.20 -10.26 7.87
C ASP A 179 -5.75 -10.36 8.38
N TYR A 180 -5.51 -11.24 9.35
CA TYR A 180 -4.18 -11.37 9.97
C TYR A 180 -3.11 -11.90 9.00
N GLY A 181 -3.49 -12.75 8.05
CA GLY A 181 -2.56 -13.32 7.07
C GLY A 181 -2.08 -12.28 6.08
N THR A 182 -3.02 -11.55 5.48
CA THR A 182 -2.74 -10.42 4.60
C THR A 182 -1.92 -9.36 5.33
N ALA A 183 -2.34 -8.94 6.53
CA ALA A 183 -1.61 -7.96 7.32
C ALA A 183 -0.16 -8.38 7.64
N PHE A 184 0.07 -9.66 7.94
CA PHE A 184 1.40 -10.17 8.20
C PHE A 184 2.26 -10.23 6.93
N ASN A 185 1.72 -10.79 5.84
CA ASN A 185 2.41 -10.93 4.57
C ASN A 185 2.87 -9.56 4.02
N GLU A 186 1.94 -8.62 3.92
CA GLU A 186 2.19 -7.26 3.44
C GLU A 186 3.08 -6.48 4.41
N GLY A 187 2.78 -6.52 5.71
CA GLY A 187 3.59 -5.82 6.70
C GLY A 187 5.05 -6.30 6.77
N TYR A 188 5.30 -7.59 6.57
CA TYR A 188 6.65 -8.15 6.47
C TYR A 188 7.39 -7.65 5.22
N ALA A 189 6.73 -7.65 4.07
CA ALA A 189 7.27 -7.14 2.81
C ALA A 189 7.54 -5.62 2.85
N GLU A 190 6.61 -4.84 3.41
CA GLU A 190 6.76 -3.39 3.63
C GLU A 190 7.91 -3.08 4.60
N HIS A 191 8.16 -3.94 5.59
CA HIS A 191 9.35 -3.79 6.42
C HIS A 191 10.64 -3.99 5.62
N ILE A 192 10.70 -4.98 4.73
CA ILE A 192 11.87 -5.19 3.86
C ILE A 192 12.06 -4.01 2.90
N GLU A 193 10.98 -3.41 2.42
CA GLU A 193 11.02 -2.14 1.68
C GLU A 193 11.67 -1.02 2.50
N ASN A 194 11.32 -0.91 3.79
CA ASN A 194 11.94 0.04 4.72
C ASN A 194 13.41 -0.28 4.99
N ALA A 195 13.78 -1.56 5.12
CA ALA A 195 15.17 -2.00 5.21
C ALA A 195 15.95 -1.57 3.95
N ALA A 196 15.37 -1.74 2.76
CA ALA A 196 15.97 -1.33 1.50
C ALA A 196 16.28 0.18 1.46
N ARG A 197 15.35 1.02 1.93
CA ARG A 197 15.56 2.48 2.02
C ARG A 197 16.73 2.85 2.95
N ARG A 198 16.88 2.14 4.06
CA ARG A 198 17.82 2.50 5.14
C ARG A 198 19.22 1.95 4.89
N TYR A 199 19.29 0.72 4.40
CA TYR A 199 20.53 -0.03 4.18
C TYR A 199 20.96 -0.04 2.72
N GLU A 200 20.38 0.81 1.86
CA GLU A 200 20.83 1.01 0.47
C GLU A 200 22.34 1.28 0.44
N PRO A 201 23.16 0.39 -0.14
CA PRO A 201 24.62 0.51 -0.15
C PRO A 201 25.11 1.66 -1.03
N ASN A 202 24.32 2.11 -2.00
CA ASN A 202 24.68 3.25 -2.85
C ASN A 202 24.19 4.57 -2.23
N ASP A 203 25.13 5.33 -1.67
CA ASP A 203 24.86 6.63 -1.03
C ASP A 203 24.10 7.63 -1.92
N SER A 204 24.35 7.63 -3.23
CA SER A 204 23.65 8.54 -4.16
C SER A 204 22.18 8.17 -4.29
N ILE A 205 21.89 6.87 -4.47
CA ILE A 205 20.53 6.35 -4.57
C ILE A 205 19.79 6.60 -3.25
N ARG A 206 20.43 6.32 -2.11
CA ARG A 206 19.87 6.58 -0.78
C ARG A 206 19.55 8.06 -0.58
N ALA A 207 20.45 8.96 -0.96
CA ALA A 207 20.23 10.40 -0.85
C ALA A 207 19.06 10.89 -1.73
N GLU A 208 18.93 10.34 -2.93
CA GLU A 208 17.82 10.61 -3.85
C GLU A 208 16.48 10.13 -3.29
N ILE A 209 16.42 8.91 -2.72
CA ILE A 209 15.20 8.38 -2.08
C ILE A 209 14.74 9.32 -0.98
N MET A 210 15.66 9.72 -0.10
CA MET A 210 15.36 10.63 1.01
C MET A 210 14.97 12.03 0.51
N ALA A 211 15.51 12.48 -0.63
CA ALA A 211 15.08 13.74 -1.25
C ALA A 211 13.67 13.63 -1.83
N ASP A 212 13.29 12.49 -2.39
CA ASP A 212 11.94 12.27 -2.91
C ASP A 212 10.90 12.18 -1.78
N ILE A 213 11.23 11.49 -0.69
CA ILE A 213 10.43 11.50 0.56
C ILE A 213 10.15 12.93 1.01
N ARG A 214 11.19 13.79 1.09
CA ARG A 214 11.04 15.21 1.46
C ARG A 214 10.10 15.98 0.52
N LYS A 215 10.17 15.73 -0.80
CA LYS A 215 9.26 16.37 -1.76
C LYS A 215 7.81 15.96 -1.53
N VAL A 216 7.55 14.71 -1.16
CA VAL A 216 6.19 14.24 -0.84
C VAL A 216 5.73 14.82 0.50
N GLN A 217 6.59 14.86 1.52
CA GLN A 217 6.32 15.50 2.82
C GLN A 217 5.90 16.97 2.66
N GLU A 218 6.52 17.72 1.75
CA GLU A 218 6.17 19.12 1.48
C GLU A 218 4.79 19.26 0.81
N LYS A 219 4.35 18.27 0.04
CA LYS A 219 3.07 18.29 -0.70
C LYS A 219 1.89 17.75 0.09
N GLN A 220 2.12 16.74 0.94
CA GLN A 220 1.04 16.02 1.63
C GLN A 220 0.07 16.91 2.44
N PRO A 221 0.49 17.98 3.15
CA PRO A 221 -0.44 18.75 3.99
C PRO A 221 -1.53 19.45 3.17
N ARG A 222 -1.27 19.69 1.88
CA ARG A 222 -2.25 20.24 0.97
C ARG A 222 -3.25 19.18 0.51
N TRP A 223 -2.78 18.01 0.08
CA TRP A 223 -3.67 16.93 -0.36
C TRP A 223 -4.62 16.53 0.76
N LYS A 224 -4.07 16.35 1.98
CA LYS A 224 -4.85 16.00 3.17
C LYS A 224 -5.94 17.04 3.49
N ARG A 225 -5.57 18.33 3.58
CA ARG A 225 -6.54 19.41 3.86
C ARG A 225 -7.58 19.57 2.75
N GLY A 226 -7.14 19.54 1.49
CA GLY A 226 -8.04 19.69 0.35
C GLY A 226 -9.05 18.54 0.25
N PHE A 227 -8.60 17.31 0.48
CA PHE A 227 -9.47 16.14 0.54
C PHE A 227 -10.44 16.19 1.72
N GLU A 228 -9.96 16.56 2.91
CA GLU A 228 -10.80 16.78 4.09
C GLU A 228 -11.88 17.84 3.83
N HIS A 229 -11.51 18.97 3.23
CA HIS A 229 -12.47 20.00 2.85
C HIS A 229 -13.50 19.45 1.86
N ASP A 230 -13.10 18.66 0.86
CA ASP A 230 -14.02 18.06 -0.11
C ASP A 230 -15.08 17.15 0.51
N PHE A 231 -14.85 16.59 1.69
CA PHE A 231 -15.87 15.85 2.45
C PHE A 231 -16.67 16.75 3.41
N ARG A 232 -16.01 17.69 4.08
CA ARG A 232 -16.62 18.45 5.19
C ARG A 232 -17.35 19.71 4.76
N TRP A 233 -16.88 20.37 3.72
CA TRP A 233 -17.38 21.68 3.32
C TRP A 233 -18.46 21.52 2.23
N PRO A 234 -19.62 22.18 2.41
CA PRO A 234 -20.76 21.98 1.52
C PRO A 234 -20.48 22.54 0.12
N LEU A 235 -21.16 21.95 -0.88
CA LEU A 235 -21.17 22.40 -2.27
C LEU A 235 -19.80 22.34 -2.99
N ARG A 236 -18.76 21.76 -2.41
CA ARG A 236 -17.49 21.60 -3.13
C ARG A 236 -17.63 20.68 -4.34
N LEU A 237 -16.88 20.99 -5.39
CA LEU A 237 -16.76 20.22 -6.62
C LEU A 237 -15.98 18.91 -6.41
N GLY A 238 -15.16 18.84 -5.36
CA GLY A 238 -14.39 17.64 -5.02
C GLY A 238 -13.09 17.50 -5.80
N TYR A 239 -12.29 18.55 -5.97
CA TYR A 239 -11.05 18.48 -6.78
C TYR A 239 -10.01 17.51 -6.23
N TYR A 240 -9.83 17.46 -4.92
CA TYR A 240 -8.85 16.57 -4.27
C TYR A 240 -9.37 15.14 -4.21
N LYS A 241 -10.68 14.93 -4.01
CA LYS A 241 -11.32 13.62 -4.26
C LYS A 241 -11.11 13.17 -5.71
N ALA A 242 -11.29 14.09 -6.68
CA ALA A 242 -11.24 13.74 -8.10
C ALA A 242 -9.82 13.43 -8.60
N THR A 243 -8.82 13.98 -7.92
CA THR A 243 -7.41 13.82 -8.29
C THR A 243 -6.69 12.82 -7.39
N MET A 244 -7.41 12.11 -6.51
CA MET A 244 -6.83 11.16 -5.55
C MET A 244 -5.93 10.12 -6.21
N VAL A 245 -6.34 9.59 -7.36
CA VAL A 245 -5.54 8.66 -8.19
C VAL A 245 -4.15 9.20 -8.59
N LEU A 246 -3.93 10.52 -8.54
CA LEU A 246 -2.66 11.16 -8.92
C LEU A 246 -1.71 11.39 -7.76
N TRP A 247 -2.21 11.40 -6.52
CA TRP A 247 -1.41 11.74 -5.34
C TRP A 247 -1.46 10.71 -4.21
N TYR A 248 -2.49 9.86 -4.16
CA TYR A 248 -2.68 8.94 -3.03
C TYR A 248 -1.55 7.93 -2.91
N GLN A 249 -1.10 7.35 -4.03
CA GLN A 249 0.03 6.42 -3.99
C GLN A 249 1.28 7.06 -3.38
N GLN A 250 1.58 8.32 -3.71
CA GLN A 250 2.73 9.01 -3.13
C GLN A 250 2.56 9.18 -1.61
N LEU A 251 1.34 9.47 -1.16
CA LEU A 251 1.04 9.52 0.27
C LEU A 251 1.19 8.13 0.92
N GLU A 252 0.71 7.08 0.26
CA GLU A 252 0.82 5.70 0.72
C GLU A 252 2.28 5.30 0.93
N ASP A 253 3.12 5.54 -0.07
CA ASP A 253 4.55 5.25 -0.03
C ASP A 253 5.27 6.02 1.09
N LEU A 254 4.80 7.25 1.37
CA LEU A 254 5.30 8.07 2.47
C LEU A 254 4.86 7.49 3.83
N LYS A 255 3.60 7.06 3.97
CA LYS A 255 3.09 6.45 5.21
C LYS A 255 3.88 5.18 5.55
N ARG A 256 4.12 4.32 4.56
CA ARG A 256 4.93 3.08 4.71
C ARG A 256 6.26 3.33 5.38
N TYR A 257 6.89 4.47 5.08
CA TYR A 257 8.15 4.88 5.68
C TYR A 257 7.97 5.64 7.01
N GLU A 258 7.25 6.78 6.99
CA GLU A 258 7.17 7.68 8.14
C GLU A 258 6.47 7.04 9.32
N GLN A 259 5.31 6.41 9.08
CA GLN A 259 4.46 5.92 10.16
C GLN A 259 4.99 4.63 10.79
N ALA A 260 5.74 3.83 10.02
CA ALA A 260 6.49 2.69 10.55
C ALA A 260 7.66 3.14 11.45
N ILE A 261 8.27 4.29 11.15
CA ILE A 261 9.39 4.82 11.95
C ILE A 261 8.86 5.56 13.19
N ASP A 262 7.93 6.49 13.03
CA ASP A 262 7.44 7.32 14.13
C ASP A 262 6.43 6.58 15.04
N GLY A 263 5.89 5.46 14.57
CA GLY A 263 4.94 4.61 15.29
C GLY A 263 3.50 5.13 15.28
N MET A 264 3.14 6.07 14.42
CA MET A 264 1.79 6.64 14.35
C MET A 264 0.74 5.64 13.87
N VAL A 265 1.13 4.61 13.10
CA VAL A 265 0.20 3.59 12.59
C VAL A 265 -0.47 2.74 13.68
N ARG A 266 0.10 2.72 14.90
CA ARG A 266 -0.51 2.07 16.07
C ARG A 266 -1.82 2.75 16.52
N PHE A 267 -2.07 3.97 16.06
CA PHE A 267 -3.30 4.70 16.36
C PHE A 267 -4.33 4.52 15.25
N LYS A 268 -5.61 4.64 15.62
CA LYS A 268 -6.73 4.57 14.66
C LYS A 268 -6.68 5.74 13.70
N ASN A 269 -7.31 5.60 12.53
CA ASN A 269 -7.46 6.71 11.59
C ASN A 269 -8.65 7.59 11.97
N ILE A 270 -8.56 8.89 11.67
CA ILE A 270 -9.69 9.80 11.82
C ILE A 270 -10.78 9.41 10.81
N SER A 271 -12.03 9.38 11.28
CA SER A 271 -13.23 9.23 10.45
C SER A 271 -14.04 10.53 10.36
N LEU A 272 -15.06 10.56 9.52
CA LEU A 272 -16.01 11.68 9.46
C LEU A 272 -17.08 11.54 10.55
N GLU A 273 -17.39 12.64 11.23
CA GLU A 273 -18.48 12.68 12.22
C GLU A 273 -19.87 12.54 11.58
N LYS A 274 -20.00 12.95 10.31
CA LYS A 274 -21.26 13.02 9.57
C LYS A 274 -21.04 12.56 8.13
N GLY A 275 -22.13 12.15 7.48
CA GLY A 275 -22.12 11.62 6.12
C GLY A 275 -22.66 10.19 6.07
N SER A 276 -22.70 9.64 4.86
CA SER A 276 -23.04 8.23 4.63
C SER A 276 -21.99 7.31 5.29
N ALA A 277 -22.36 6.08 5.64
CA ALA A 277 -21.42 5.10 6.16
C ALA A 277 -20.23 4.91 5.21
N GLU A 278 -20.50 4.84 3.90
CA GLU A 278 -19.48 4.69 2.87
C GLU A 278 -18.49 5.87 2.79
N ASP A 279 -18.97 7.12 2.94
CA ASP A 279 -18.06 8.27 2.99
C ASP A 279 -17.21 8.29 4.25
N ARG A 280 -17.75 7.82 5.39
CA ARG A 280 -16.98 7.65 6.64
C ARG A 280 -15.90 6.58 6.47
N LEU A 281 -16.25 5.40 5.93
CA LEU A 281 -15.33 4.31 5.61
C LEU A 281 -14.22 4.76 4.66
N THR A 282 -14.56 5.40 3.54
CA THR A 282 -13.57 5.93 2.58
C THR A 282 -12.60 6.90 3.25
N PHE A 283 -13.10 7.81 4.09
CA PHE A 283 -12.26 8.78 4.76
C PHE A 283 -11.33 8.10 5.78
N ARG A 284 -11.85 7.16 6.59
CA ARG A 284 -11.05 6.35 7.51
C ARG A 284 -9.98 5.53 6.78
N ASN A 285 -10.38 4.79 5.75
CA ASN A 285 -9.50 3.89 4.99
C ASN A 285 -8.42 4.67 4.21
N SER A 286 -8.68 5.93 3.85
CA SER A 286 -7.66 6.79 3.27
C SER A 286 -6.44 7.01 4.20
N GLY A 287 -6.60 6.88 5.52
CA GLY A 287 -5.49 6.94 6.48
C GLY A 287 -4.76 8.29 6.50
N LEU A 288 -5.47 9.40 6.22
CA LEU A 288 -4.83 10.72 6.11
C LEU A 288 -4.28 11.22 7.44
N TYR A 289 -4.97 10.94 8.53
CA TYR A 289 -4.64 11.43 9.85
C TYR A 289 -4.83 10.32 10.89
N PRO A 290 -3.80 10.04 11.71
CA PRO A 290 -3.99 9.22 12.90
C PRO A 290 -4.77 10.03 13.96
N THR A 291 -5.48 9.31 14.83
CA THR A 291 -6.06 9.80 16.08
C THR A 291 -5.02 9.70 17.21
N SER A 292 -5.41 10.08 18.43
CA SER A 292 -4.66 9.72 19.64
C SER A 292 -5.11 8.39 20.26
N GLU A 293 -6.16 7.75 19.71
CA GLU A 293 -6.72 6.52 20.24
C GLU A 293 -5.95 5.33 19.65
N PRO A 294 -5.36 4.45 20.49
CA PRO A 294 -4.66 3.29 20.00
C PRO A 294 -5.64 2.31 19.33
N ARG A 295 -5.16 1.61 18.31
CA ARG A 295 -5.84 0.41 17.81
C ARG A 295 -5.91 -0.60 18.95
N ASN A 296 -7.04 -1.29 19.06
CA ASN A 296 -7.09 -2.48 19.90
C ASN A 296 -6.23 -3.60 19.27
N ARG A 297 -5.90 -4.65 20.02
CA ARG A 297 -4.99 -5.69 19.52
C ARG A 297 -5.48 -6.37 18.22
N PRO A 298 -6.75 -6.83 18.11
CA PRO A 298 -7.28 -7.34 16.84
C PRO A 298 -7.12 -6.36 15.67
N GLN A 299 -7.38 -5.07 15.88
CA GLN A 299 -7.18 -4.06 14.85
C GLN A 299 -5.71 -3.92 14.46
N ALA A 300 -4.79 -3.89 15.43
CA ALA A 300 -3.36 -3.71 15.18
C ALA A 300 -2.74 -4.92 14.46
N LEU A 301 -3.07 -6.16 14.87
CA LEU A 301 -2.56 -7.37 14.21
C LEU A 301 -3.11 -7.54 12.79
N ALA A 302 -4.26 -6.94 12.49
CA ALA A 302 -4.89 -6.93 11.17
C ALA A 302 -4.53 -5.69 10.33
N THR A 303 -3.52 -4.90 10.73
CA THR A 303 -3.07 -3.71 9.97
C THR A 303 -1.63 -3.92 9.51
N GLU A 304 -1.41 -3.92 8.19
CA GLU A 304 -0.10 -4.13 7.56
C GLU A 304 0.99 -3.25 8.19
N GLY A 305 0.70 -1.96 8.30
CA GLY A 305 1.67 -1.01 8.80
C GLY A 305 2.02 -1.18 10.28
N ALA A 306 1.13 -1.76 11.09
CA ALA A 306 1.47 -2.10 12.48
C ALA A 306 2.40 -3.32 12.56
N VAL A 307 2.25 -4.29 11.65
CA VAL A 307 3.23 -5.38 11.49
C VAL A 307 4.55 -4.85 10.95
N SER A 308 4.52 -3.97 9.93
CA SER A 308 5.72 -3.31 9.40
C SER A 308 6.44 -2.49 10.48
N LEU A 309 5.71 -1.78 11.35
CA LEU A 309 6.24 -1.10 12.54
C LEU A 309 6.96 -2.08 13.47
N PHE A 310 6.35 -3.23 13.78
CA PHE A 310 6.95 -4.25 14.65
C PHE A 310 8.32 -4.70 14.13
N PHE A 311 8.40 -5.14 12.88
CA PHE A 311 9.67 -5.58 12.28
C PHE A 311 10.65 -4.42 12.12
N THR A 312 10.19 -3.22 11.75
CA THR A 312 11.06 -2.04 11.66
C THR A 312 11.71 -1.70 13.01
N ARG A 313 10.95 -1.82 14.11
CA ARG A 313 11.47 -1.64 15.47
C ARG A 313 12.39 -2.78 15.91
N LEU A 314 12.16 -4.00 15.41
CA LEU A 314 13.05 -5.13 15.61
C LEU A 314 14.46 -4.84 15.06
N PHE A 315 14.55 -4.30 13.84
CA PHE A 315 15.81 -3.92 13.20
C PHE A 315 16.45 -2.65 13.80
N ASP A 316 15.66 -1.77 14.39
CA ASP A 316 16.17 -0.58 15.11
C ASP A 316 16.64 -0.88 16.54
N SER A 317 16.40 -2.09 17.02
CA SER A 317 16.80 -2.51 18.36
C SER A 317 18.26 -2.94 18.42
N ARG A 318 18.68 -3.46 19.58
CA ARG A 318 20.00 -4.10 19.76
C ARG A 318 20.07 -5.52 19.17
N LEU A 319 18.94 -6.15 18.87
CA LEU A 319 18.85 -7.57 18.48
C LEU A 319 19.63 -7.95 17.22
N PRO A 320 19.79 -7.09 16.20
CA PRO A 320 20.68 -7.36 15.07
C PRO A 320 22.13 -7.63 15.49
N GLY A 321 22.60 -6.95 16.54
CA GLY A 321 23.96 -7.10 17.07
C GLY A 321 24.17 -8.29 18.00
N ILE A 322 23.12 -9.06 18.31
CA ILE A 322 23.21 -10.25 19.18
C ILE A 322 23.37 -11.48 18.28
N TYR A 323 24.62 -11.89 18.06
CA TYR A 323 24.95 -13.09 17.29
C TYR A 323 24.86 -14.35 18.17
N ARG A 324 24.48 -15.47 17.56
CA ARG A 324 24.47 -16.81 18.15
C ARG A 324 25.83 -17.50 18.11
N GLU A 325 25.94 -18.66 18.75
CA GLU A 325 27.12 -19.50 18.60
C GLU A 325 27.30 -19.98 17.14
N PRO A 326 28.54 -20.24 16.68
CA PRO A 326 28.81 -20.63 15.28
C PRO A 326 28.01 -21.85 14.78
N SER A 327 27.61 -22.76 15.66
CA SER A 327 26.77 -23.92 15.30
C SER A 327 25.38 -23.53 14.82
N PHE A 328 24.80 -22.43 15.32
CA PHE A 328 23.52 -21.91 14.83
C PHE A 328 23.60 -21.57 13.34
N TYR A 329 24.70 -20.96 12.88
CA TYR A 329 24.80 -20.50 11.49
C TYR A 329 25.10 -21.60 10.47
N ARG A 330 25.48 -22.79 10.94
CA ARG A 330 25.82 -23.94 10.09
C ARG A 330 24.68 -24.29 9.14
N GLN A 331 23.43 -24.10 9.57
CA GLN A 331 22.23 -24.35 8.76
C GLN A 331 22.07 -23.39 7.56
N PHE A 332 22.78 -22.26 7.54
CA PHE A 332 22.76 -21.30 6.42
C PHE A 332 23.98 -21.42 5.50
N LEU A 333 24.91 -22.33 5.80
CA LEU A 333 26.09 -22.57 4.99
C LEU A 333 25.81 -23.61 3.91
N TYR A 334 26.34 -23.38 2.71
CA TYR A 334 26.20 -24.33 1.61
C TYR A 334 26.96 -25.62 1.89
N ASP A 335 28.19 -25.51 2.42
CA ASP A 335 28.99 -26.62 2.90
C ASP A 335 28.83 -26.76 4.42
N THR A 336 27.94 -27.66 4.84
CA THR A 336 27.67 -27.90 6.25
C THR A 336 28.84 -28.60 6.95
N THR A 337 29.88 -29.07 6.26
CA THR A 337 31.03 -29.70 6.94
C THR A 337 32.03 -28.68 7.50
N ARG A 338 31.94 -27.42 7.05
CA ARG A 338 32.77 -26.33 7.56
C ARG A 338 32.19 -25.77 8.84
N GLN A 339 33.07 -25.50 9.80
CA GLN A 339 32.72 -24.70 10.96
C GLN A 339 32.58 -23.25 10.49
N ALA A 340 31.45 -22.60 10.78
CA ALA A 340 31.39 -21.14 10.68
C ALA A 340 32.52 -20.60 11.57
N GLY A 341 33.34 -19.68 11.04
CA GLY A 341 34.33 -18.95 11.82
C GLY A 341 33.62 -18.00 12.80
N ASN A 342 34.10 -16.76 12.91
CA ASN A 342 33.32 -15.73 13.58
C ASN A 342 32.09 -15.37 12.70
N PRO A 343 30.84 -15.55 13.18
CA PRO A 343 29.64 -15.19 12.40
C PRO A 343 29.61 -13.73 11.94
N GLU A 344 30.21 -12.82 12.71
CA GLU A 344 30.30 -11.39 12.40
C GLU A 344 31.14 -11.08 11.15
N GLU A 345 32.03 -12.01 10.76
CA GLU A 345 32.83 -11.89 9.54
C GLU A 345 32.05 -12.35 8.30
N LEU A 346 30.94 -13.09 8.49
CA LEU A 346 30.16 -13.70 7.42
C LEU A 346 28.83 -12.98 7.18
N PHE A 347 28.19 -12.51 8.24
CA PHE A 347 26.87 -11.91 8.19
C PHE A 347 26.90 -10.54 8.84
N SER A 348 26.27 -9.56 8.20
CA SER A 348 26.01 -8.26 8.82
C SER A 348 25.02 -8.39 9.99
N PRO A 349 24.92 -7.38 10.88
CA PRO A 349 23.96 -7.42 11.97
C PRO A 349 22.51 -7.60 11.51
N TRP A 350 22.13 -6.94 10.40
CA TRP A 350 20.78 -7.05 9.87
C TRP A 350 20.54 -8.41 9.20
N GLN A 351 21.54 -9.00 8.53
CA GLN A 351 21.46 -10.37 8.02
C GLN A 351 21.29 -11.37 9.16
N ASN A 352 22.05 -11.23 10.25
CA ASN A 352 21.90 -12.06 11.45
C ASN A 352 20.46 -12.07 11.97
N LEU A 353 19.80 -10.90 12.01
CA LEU A 353 18.40 -10.84 12.42
C LEU A 353 17.49 -11.62 11.45
N TYR A 354 17.60 -11.42 10.14
CA TYR A 354 16.83 -12.20 9.16
C TYR A 354 17.07 -13.72 9.29
N LEU A 355 18.31 -14.16 9.56
CA LEU A 355 18.58 -15.59 9.79
C LEU A 355 17.84 -16.14 11.02
N LYS A 356 17.68 -15.33 12.07
CA LYS A 356 16.83 -15.67 13.22
C LYS A 356 15.35 -15.71 12.82
N GLU A 357 14.89 -14.74 12.03
CA GLU A 357 13.53 -14.74 11.49
C GLU A 357 13.25 -15.98 10.64
N PHE A 358 14.21 -16.45 9.84
CA PHE A 358 14.02 -17.62 8.98
C PHE A 358 13.70 -18.87 9.80
N VAL A 359 14.38 -19.05 10.94
CA VAL A 359 14.09 -20.14 11.87
C VAL A 359 12.67 -20.01 12.42
N VAL A 360 12.27 -18.81 12.83
CA VAL A 360 10.95 -18.57 13.44
C VAL A 360 9.83 -18.73 12.43
N LEU A 361 9.96 -18.13 11.24
CA LEU A 361 8.99 -18.25 10.16
C LEU A 361 8.78 -19.71 9.76
N HIS A 362 9.86 -20.48 9.68
CA HIS A 362 9.82 -21.88 9.31
C HIS A 362 9.22 -22.79 10.37
N ASP A 363 9.72 -22.69 11.60
CA ASP A 363 9.36 -23.64 12.64
C ASP A 363 8.00 -23.30 13.30
N PHE A 364 7.49 -22.06 13.15
CA PHE A 364 6.32 -21.58 13.91
C PHE A 364 5.23 -20.84 13.12
N VAL A 365 5.52 -20.28 11.94
CA VAL A 365 4.55 -19.46 11.21
C VAL A 365 4.00 -20.21 10.00
N THR A 366 2.68 -20.34 9.94
CA THR A 366 1.96 -20.91 8.80
C THR A 366 1.61 -19.82 7.79
N PHE A 367 1.61 -20.18 6.50
CA PHE A 367 1.26 -19.24 5.43
C PHE A 367 -0.27 -19.11 5.31
N GLU A 368 -0.99 -20.23 5.16
CA GLU A 368 -2.44 -20.24 4.85
C GLU A 368 -3.33 -19.85 6.05
N HIS A 369 -3.13 -20.44 7.23
CA HIS A 369 -4.04 -20.25 8.36
C HIS A 369 -3.34 -20.30 9.72
N SER A 370 -3.61 -19.31 10.57
CA SER A 370 -3.17 -19.25 11.96
C SER A 370 -4.36 -19.26 12.92
N ASN A 371 -4.25 -20.02 14.02
CA ASN A 371 -5.24 -20.02 15.09
C ASN A 371 -5.14 -18.79 16.02
N SER A 372 -4.04 -18.03 15.95
CA SER A 372 -3.72 -16.96 16.89
C SER A 372 -3.27 -15.64 16.25
N ALA A 373 -3.24 -15.57 14.92
CA ALA A 373 -2.55 -14.57 14.07
C ALA A 373 -1.04 -14.83 13.90
N GLN A 374 -0.56 -14.69 12.67
CA GLN A 374 0.83 -14.98 12.28
C GLN A 374 1.86 -14.14 13.05
N ALA A 375 1.53 -12.89 13.39
CA ALA A 375 2.39 -12.05 14.22
C ALA A 375 2.54 -12.56 15.65
N LEU A 376 1.50 -13.20 16.22
CA LEU A 376 1.58 -13.83 17.54
C LEU A 376 2.35 -15.15 17.46
N ASP A 377 2.10 -15.98 16.44
CA ASP A 377 2.88 -17.20 16.20
C ASP A 377 4.38 -16.88 16.07
N PHE A 378 4.72 -15.81 15.34
CA PHE A 378 6.09 -15.31 15.23
C PHE A 378 6.66 -14.90 16.59
N LEU A 379 5.94 -14.10 17.38
CA LEU A 379 6.41 -13.69 18.71
C LEU A 379 6.68 -14.90 19.60
N GLU A 380 5.76 -15.87 19.63
CA GLU A 380 5.90 -17.06 20.45
C GLU A 380 7.07 -17.93 19.98
N GLY A 381 7.20 -18.15 18.68
CA GLY A 381 8.32 -18.89 18.09
C GLY A 381 9.67 -18.24 18.35
N TYR A 382 9.74 -16.90 18.29
CA TYR A 382 10.96 -16.16 18.61
C TYR A 382 11.32 -16.29 20.09
N CYS A 383 10.35 -16.14 20.99
CA CYS A 383 10.58 -16.30 22.44
C CYS A 383 11.04 -17.71 22.80
N GLN A 384 10.57 -18.73 22.07
CA GLN A 384 10.98 -20.12 22.25
C GLN A 384 12.38 -20.39 21.69
N SER A 385 12.67 -19.87 20.50
CA SER A 385 13.96 -20.08 19.82
C SER A 385 15.11 -19.29 20.46
N PHE A 386 14.79 -18.13 21.05
CA PHE A 386 15.76 -17.13 21.51
C PHE A 386 15.38 -16.61 22.91
N PRO A 387 15.39 -17.47 23.95
CA PRO A 387 14.84 -17.12 25.27
C PRO A 387 15.59 -15.99 25.98
N ASP A 388 16.87 -15.76 25.65
CA ASP A 388 17.69 -14.64 26.15
C ASP A 388 17.33 -13.28 25.51
N GLU A 389 16.66 -13.29 24.36
CA GLU A 389 16.18 -12.09 23.66
C GLU A 389 14.70 -11.79 23.95
N LYS A 390 14.00 -12.69 24.66
CA LYS A 390 12.55 -12.64 24.94
C LYS A 390 12.07 -11.28 25.43
N GLU A 391 12.71 -10.73 26.46
CA GLU A 391 12.27 -9.45 27.05
C GLU A 391 12.30 -8.31 26.02
N ALA A 392 13.33 -8.27 25.18
CA ALA A 392 13.48 -7.23 24.17
C ALA A 392 12.42 -7.33 23.08
N ILE A 393 12.14 -8.55 22.58
CA ILE A 393 11.11 -8.71 21.55
C ILE A 393 9.70 -8.49 22.09
N GLU A 394 9.40 -8.91 23.33
CA GLU A 394 8.10 -8.65 23.96
C GLU A 394 7.87 -7.13 24.15
N GLN A 395 8.91 -6.36 24.51
CA GLN A 395 8.82 -4.90 24.58
C GLN A 395 8.56 -4.24 23.21
N ILE A 396 9.23 -4.74 22.16
CA ILE A 396 9.05 -4.23 20.79
C ILE A 396 7.64 -4.56 20.28
N PHE A 397 7.17 -5.78 20.54
CA PHE A 397 5.81 -6.21 20.22
C PHE A 397 4.77 -5.35 20.94
N GLN A 398 4.96 -5.10 22.23
CA GLN A 398 4.08 -4.23 23.03
C GLN A 398 4.04 -2.80 22.48
N ALA A 399 5.18 -2.27 22.02
CA ALA A 399 5.26 -0.92 21.45
C ALA A 399 4.50 -0.79 20.12
N ALA A 400 4.43 -1.86 19.33
CA ALA A 400 3.74 -1.90 18.04
C ALA A 400 2.24 -2.22 18.17
N PHE A 401 1.87 -3.21 19.01
CA PHE A 401 0.51 -3.77 19.05
C PHE A 401 -0.29 -3.45 20.32
N GLY A 402 0.26 -2.72 21.28
CA GLY A 402 -0.43 -2.38 22.54
C GLY A 402 -0.13 -3.38 23.66
N GLU A 403 -1.12 -3.74 24.49
CA GLU A 403 -0.91 -4.47 25.76
C GLU A 403 -0.09 -5.78 25.62
N SER A 404 0.38 -6.35 26.75
CA SER A 404 1.25 -7.53 26.79
C SER A 404 0.55 -8.89 26.89
N HIS A 405 -0.78 -8.93 27.04
CA HIS A 405 -1.52 -10.20 27.14
C HIS A 405 -1.58 -10.94 25.80
N ARG A 406 -1.40 -12.26 25.81
CA ARG A 406 -1.39 -13.09 24.58
C ARG A 406 -2.76 -13.51 24.07
N TYR A 407 -3.83 -13.15 24.78
CA TYR A 407 -5.19 -13.52 24.38
C TYR A 407 -5.62 -12.69 23.16
N LEU A 408 -6.11 -13.41 22.14
CA LEU A 408 -6.78 -12.88 20.97
C LEU A 408 -8.18 -13.52 20.90
N PRO A 409 -9.26 -12.73 20.71
CA PRO A 409 -10.59 -13.29 20.53
C PRO A 409 -10.71 -14.00 19.17
N PRO A 410 -11.70 -14.90 19.01
CA PRO A 410 -11.99 -15.47 17.70
C PRO A 410 -12.37 -14.37 16.69
N GLU A 411 -12.03 -14.60 15.43
CA GLU A 411 -12.52 -13.76 14.34
C GLU A 411 -14.02 -14.00 14.14
N ILE A 412 -14.82 -12.95 14.23
CA ILE A 412 -16.28 -13.03 14.01
C ILE A 412 -16.61 -12.10 12.85
N TRP A 413 -16.45 -12.65 11.65
CA TRP A 413 -16.70 -11.95 10.41
C TRP A 413 -18.20 -11.76 10.16
N LEU A 414 -18.54 -10.59 9.66
CA LEU A 414 -19.87 -10.24 9.16
C LEU A 414 -19.78 -9.97 7.65
N LEU A 415 -20.86 -10.27 6.94
CA LEU A 415 -21.05 -9.99 5.52
C LEU A 415 -22.36 -9.21 5.33
N VAL A 416 -22.24 -7.94 4.99
CA VAL A 416 -23.37 -7.04 4.75
C VAL A 416 -23.73 -7.07 3.27
N LYS A 417 -24.77 -7.83 2.93
CA LYS A 417 -25.27 -7.99 1.55
C LYS A 417 -25.97 -6.72 1.08
N GLY A 418 -25.69 -6.29 -0.15
CA GLY A 418 -26.36 -5.15 -0.80
C GLY A 418 -25.86 -3.77 -0.38
N HIS A 419 -24.79 -3.70 0.42
CA HIS A 419 -24.08 -2.45 0.67
C HIS A 419 -23.06 -2.24 -0.46
N GLU A 420 -23.26 -1.24 -1.31
CA GLU A 420 -22.25 -0.89 -2.33
C GLU A 420 -21.03 -0.23 -1.68
N HIS A 421 -19.94 -0.99 -1.61
CA HIS A 421 -18.70 -0.60 -0.97
C HIS A 421 -17.63 -0.22 -1.99
N ARG A 422 -16.85 0.83 -1.73
CA ARG A 422 -15.71 1.23 -2.56
C ARG A 422 -14.50 0.40 -2.21
N LEU A 423 -14.08 -0.45 -3.15
CA LEU A 423 -12.96 -1.39 -2.99
C LEU A 423 -11.63 -0.70 -2.65
N LEU A 424 -11.40 0.50 -3.20
CA LEU A 424 -10.11 1.18 -3.14
C LEU A 424 -10.17 2.44 -2.28
N ALA A 425 -9.23 2.58 -1.35
CA ALA A 425 -9.07 3.81 -0.57
C ALA A 425 -8.86 5.05 -1.45
N LEU A 426 -8.23 4.89 -2.63
CA LEU A 426 -7.99 5.96 -3.61
C LEU A 426 -9.20 6.33 -4.49
N ASP A 427 -10.32 5.62 -4.36
CA ASP A 427 -11.51 5.81 -5.18
C ASP A 427 -12.65 6.49 -4.41
N ALA A 428 -12.42 7.76 -4.05
CA ALA A 428 -13.37 8.51 -3.23
C ALA A 428 -14.72 8.83 -3.92
N PHE A 429 -14.90 8.44 -5.19
CA PHE A 429 -16.15 8.61 -5.94
C PHE A 429 -16.87 7.30 -6.29
N GLY A 430 -16.28 6.14 -5.96
CA GLY A 430 -16.86 4.83 -6.22
C GLY A 430 -17.00 4.53 -7.71
N ALA A 431 -15.88 4.58 -8.43
CA ALA A 431 -15.73 4.01 -9.75
C ALA A 431 -15.68 2.47 -9.73
N ILE A 432 -15.05 1.89 -8.72
CA ILE A 432 -14.88 0.45 -8.51
C ILE A 432 -15.51 0.10 -7.17
N THR A 433 -16.65 -0.59 -7.24
CA THR A 433 -17.41 -0.99 -6.07
C THR A 433 -17.72 -2.48 -6.09
N VAL A 434 -17.95 -3.04 -4.91
CA VAL A 434 -18.45 -4.39 -4.71
C VAL A 434 -19.81 -4.32 -4.00
N PRO A 435 -20.75 -5.26 -4.25
CA PRO A 435 -22.11 -5.19 -3.73
C PRO A 435 -22.24 -5.68 -2.27
N VAL A 436 -21.13 -5.74 -1.54
CA VAL A 436 -21.01 -6.26 -0.20
C VAL A 436 -20.02 -5.45 0.62
N TYR A 437 -20.14 -5.51 1.94
CA TYR A 437 -19.09 -5.10 2.86
C TYR A 437 -18.84 -6.16 3.92
N THR A 438 -17.58 -6.37 4.30
CA THR A 438 -17.17 -7.39 5.26
C THR A 438 -16.32 -6.78 6.36
N PHE A 439 -16.54 -7.19 7.60
CA PHE A 439 -15.70 -6.76 8.71
C PHE A 439 -15.79 -7.75 9.88
N ASP A 440 -14.76 -7.79 10.72
CA ASP A 440 -14.77 -8.53 11.99
C ASP A 440 -15.33 -7.62 13.10
N ILE A 441 -16.34 -8.08 13.85
CA ILE A 441 -16.97 -7.30 14.92
C ILE A 441 -16.01 -6.90 16.06
N ASN A 442 -14.95 -7.69 16.29
CA ASN A 442 -13.92 -7.38 17.28
C ASN A 442 -12.93 -6.30 16.80
N ARG A 443 -12.88 -6.06 15.49
CA ARG A 443 -12.09 -4.99 14.84
C ARG A 443 -12.93 -3.77 14.46
N ALA A 444 -14.24 -3.95 14.33
CA ALA A 444 -15.18 -2.96 13.85
C ALA A 444 -15.07 -1.63 14.59
N GLU A 445 -15.17 -0.56 13.82
CA GLU A 445 -15.39 0.80 14.26
C GLU A 445 -16.84 1.19 13.97
N LEU A 446 -17.19 2.43 14.26
CA LEU A 446 -18.59 2.87 14.20
C LEU A 446 -19.15 2.76 12.79
N GLU A 447 -18.39 3.25 11.81
CA GLU A 447 -18.72 3.24 10.39
C GLU A 447 -18.91 1.84 9.81
N ASP A 448 -18.23 0.82 10.34
CA ASP A 448 -18.44 -0.57 9.93
C ASP A 448 -19.83 -1.04 10.34
N LEU A 449 -20.20 -0.81 11.60
CA LEU A 449 -21.51 -1.19 12.13
C LEU A 449 -22.65 -0.39 11.47
N LEU A 450 -22.39 0.86 11.08
CA LEU A 450 -23.37 1.69 10.36
C LEU A 450 -23.69 1.17 8.95
N THR A 451 -22.93 0.20 8.42
CA THR A 451 -23.27 -0.46 7.16
C THR A 451 -24.41 -1.46 7.32
N VAL A 452 -24.64 -2.00 8.52
CA VAL A 452 -25.66 -3.03 8.80
C VAL A 452 -27.07 -2.42 8.70
N PRO A 453 -27.90 -2.80 7.71
CA PRO A 453 -29.22 -2.21 7.53
C PRO A 453 -30.14 -2.52 8.71
N GLY A 454 -30.66 -1.48 9.36
CA GLY A 454 -31.54 -1.62 10.52
C GLY A 454 -30.85 -1.45 11.87
N LEU A 455 -29.51 -1.25 11.89
CA LEU A 455 -28.78 -0.87 13.09
C LEU A 455 -28.64 0.66 13.16
N SER A 456 -29.07 1.27 14.25
CA SER A 456 -28.93 2.72 14.48
C SER A 456 -27.53 3.09 14.99
N GLU A 457 -27.16 4.38 14.88
CA GLU A 457 -25.88 4.86 15.40
C GLU A 457 -25.76 4.69 16.93
N GLU A 458 -26.87 4.82 17.66
CA GLU A 458 -26.90 4.61 19.12
C GLU A 458 -26.65 3.14 19.49
N GLU A 459 -27.27 2.21 18.77
CA GLU A 459 -27.06 0.77 18.94
C GLU A 459 -25.62 0.36 18.58
N ALA A 460 -25.09 0.88 17.47
CA ALA A 460 -23.70 0.64 17.07
C ALA A 460 -22.71 1.12 18.15
N ARG A 461 -22.93 2.31 18.71
CA ARG A 461 -22.13 2.83 19.84
C ARG A 461 -22.28 1.97 21.09
N THR A 462 -23.46 1.40 21.34
CA THR A 462 -23.72 0.50 22.47
C THR A 462 -22.92 -0.81 22.34
N ILE A 463 -22.86 -1.39 21.13
CA ILE A 463 -22.01 -2.57 20.84
C ILE A 463 -20.54 -2.26 21.10
N LEU A 464 -20.03 -1.15 20.58
CA LEU A 464 -18.62 -0.75 20.76
C LEU A 464 -18.30 -0.48 22.23
N LYS A 465 -19.21 0.19 22.95
CA LYS A 465 -19.07 0.46 24.38
C LYS A 465 -18.99 -0.83 25.18
N ARG A 466 -19.89 -1.79 24.92
CA ARG A 466 -19.84 -3.11 25.57
C ARG A 466 -18.52 -3.84 25.27
N ARG A 467 -18.02 -3.76 24.03
CA ARG A 467 -16.73 -4.39 23.66
C ARG A 467 -15.57 -3.79 24.48
N TRP A 468 -15.62 -2.48 24.71
CA TRP A 468 -14.61 -1.76 25.48
C TRP A 468 -14.69 -2.07 26.98
N GLU A 469 -15.89 -2.09 27.56
CA GLU A 469 -16.10 -2.25 29.00
C GLU A 469 -16.04 -3.73 29.48
N ASN A 470 -16.47 -4.67 28.63
CA ASN A 470 -16.63 -6.08 29.00
C ASN A 470 -15.67 -7.02 28.27
N GLY A 471 -14.81 -6.48 27.40
CA GLY A 471 -13.92 -7.25 26.53
C GLY A 471 -14.57 -7.70 25.22
N PHE A 472 -13.76 -8.39 24.41
CA PHE A 472 -14.13 -8.86 23.08
C PHE A 472 -15.26 -9.88 23.09
N PHE A 473 -15.94 -9.99 21.94
CA PHE A 473 -16.96 -11.00 21.71
C PHE A 473 -16.32 -12.34 21.34
N ASN A 474 -16.90 -13.44 21.82
CA ASN A 474 -16.51 -14.80 21.47
C ASN A 474 -17.47 -15.44 20.47
N SER A 475 -18.64 -14.85 20.25
CA SER A 475 -19.57 -15.27 19.21
C SER A 475 -20.47 -14.12 18.74
N LEU A 476 -21.10 -14.29 17.58
CA LEU A 476 -22.04 -13.31 17.04
C LEU A 476 -23.32 -13.22 17.90
N GLU A 477 -23.74 -14.33 18.52
CA GLU A 477 -24.87 -14.35 19.47
C GLU A 477 -24.60 -13.47 20.69
N GLU A 478 -23.36 -13.48 21.18
CA GLU A 478 -22.93 -12.65 22.29
C GLU A 478 -23.01 -11.15 21.93
N ALA A 479 -22.68 -10.80 20.69
CA ALA A 479 -22.85 -9.44 20.19
C ALA A 479 -24.31 -9.06 19.99
N GLY A 480 -25.14 -9.99 19.49
CA GLY A 480 -26.58 -9.79 19.36
C GLY A 480 -27.32 -9.74 20.71
N ALA A 481 -26.70 -10.17 21.81
CA ALA A 481 -27.27 -10.15 23.16
C ALA A 481 -26.95 -8.87 23.96
N VAL A 482 -26.28 -7.89 23.36
CA VAL A 482 -25.95 -6.62 24.02
C VAL A 482 -27.22 -5.90 24.45
N GLU A 483 -27.28 -5.52 25.73
CA GLU A 483 -28.39 -4.73 26.29
C GLU A 483 -28.44 -3.36 25.60
N GLY A 484 -29.64 -2.93 25.19
CA GLY A 484 -29.86 -1.68 24.46
C GLY A 484 -30.07 -1.86 22.95
N LEU A 485 -29.90 -3.07 22.40
CA LEU A 485 -30.29 -3.37 21.02
C LEU A 485 -31.80 -3.58 20.89
N SER A 486 -32.41 -2.97 19.88
CA SER A 486 -33.78 -3.27 19.48
C SER A 486 -33.90 -4.69 18.92
N PRO A 487 -35.10 -5.30 18.92
CA PRO A 487 -35.34 -6.59 18.27
C PRO A 487 -34.93 -6.58 16.78
N GLU A 488 -35.18 -5.47 16.09
CA GLU A 488 -34.81 -5.25 14.69
C GLU A 488 -33.29 -5.16 14.50
N GLY A 489 -32.60 -4.35 15.30
CA GLY A 489 -31.14 -4.20 15.26
C GLY A 489 -30.43 -5.51 15.57
N ARG A 490 -30.91 -6.25 16.59
CA ARG A 490 -30.42 -7.61 16.90
C ARG A 490 -30.61 -8.55 15.71
N LYS A 491 -31.80 -8.59 15.12
CA LYS A 491 -32.08 -9.44 13.96
C LYS A 491 -31.19 -9.09 12.77
N ALA A 492 -30.97 -7.81 12.50
CA ALA A 492 -30.11 -7.33 11.42
C ALA A 492 -28.65 -7.76 11.62
N LEU A 493 -28.12 -7.60 12.84
CA LEU A 493 -26.75 -8.00 13.18
C LEU A 493 -26.55 -9.50 13.00
N LEU A 494 -27.45 -10.33 13.56
CA LEU A 494 -27.36 -11.80 13.43
C LEU A 494 -27.54 -12.27 11.99
N ALA A 495 -28.39 -11.60 11.20
CA ALA A 495 -28.57 -11.90 9.77
C ALA A 495 -27.36 -11.52 8.91
N SER A 496 -26.41 -10.76 9.45
CA SER A 496 -25.17 -10.37 8.78
C SER A 496 -24.01 -11.33 9.07
N ALA A 497 -24.28 -12.52 9.62
CA ALA A 497 -23.27 -13.58 9.76
C ALA A 497 -22.56 -13.83 8.42
N PHE A 498 -21.25 -14.08 8.46
CA PHE A 498 -20.47 -14.33 7.25
C PHE A 498 -21.01 -15.54 6.49
N ASP A 499 -21.27 -15.38 5.21
CA ASP A 499 -21.79 -16.39 4.29
C ASP A 499 -20.72 -16.68 3.25
N GLU A 500 -19.91 -17.71 3.50
CA GLU A 500 -18.75 -18.08 2.70
C GLU A 500 -19.14 -18.49 1.27
N GLU A 501 -20.21 -19.28 1.12
CA GLU A 501 -20.72 -19.71 -0.19
C GLU A 501 -21.16 -18.49 -1.03
N TYR A 502 -21.88 -17.54 -0.42
CA TYR A 502 -22.24 -16.31 -1.11
C TYR A 502 -21.03 -15.45 -1.46
N PHE A 503 -20.06 -15.33 -0.55
CA PHE A 503 -18.85 -14.54 -0.76
C PHE A 503 -18.01 -15.09 -1.92
N GLU A 504 -17.73 -16.39 -1.94
CA GLU A 504 -16.97 -17.06 -3.00
C GLU A 504 -17.70 -17.07 -4.34
N SER A 505 -19.04 -16.91 -4.34
CA SER A 505 -19.83 -16.78 -5.57
C SER A 505 -19.72 -15.40 -6.24
N LEU A 506 -19.17 -14.40 -5.56
CA LEU A 506 -19.03 -13.05 -6.10
C LEU A 506 -17.98 -13.04 -7.23
N PRO A 507 -18.24 -12.32 -8.33
CA PRO A 507 -17.22 -12.14 -9.36
C PRO A 507 -16.07 -11.29 -8.81
N GLU A 508 -14.85 -11.63 -9.24
CA GLU A 508 -13.69 -10.78 -8.97
C GLU A 508 -13.92 -9.37 -9.57
N PRO A 509 -13.70 -8.30 -8.79
CA PRO A 509 -13.91 -6.94 -9.28
C PRO A 509 -12.84 -6.58 -10.31
N GLU A 510 -13.27 -6.14 -11.50
CA GLU A 510 -12.35 -5.65 -12.52
C GLU A 510 -11.76 -4.27 -12.15
N LEU A 511 -10.43 -4.19 -12.08
CA LEU A 511 -9.73 -2.92 -11.83
C LEU A 511 -9.66 -2.06 -13.11
N ASP A 512 -10.75 -1.36 -13.44
CA ASP A 512 -10.79 -0.46 -14.60
C ASP A 512 -10.17 0.92 -14.31
N ILE A 513 -8.92 1.09 -14.74
CA ILE A 513 -8.19 2.38 -14.68
C ILE A 513 -8.95 3.49 -15.41
N THR A 514 -9.67 3.17 -16.48
CA THR A 514 -10.48 4.15 -17.23
C THR A 514 -11.66 4.63 -16.38
N ALA A 515 -12.32 3.73 -15.63
CA ALA A 515 -13.36 4.10 -14.69
C ALA A 515 -12.81 5.00 -13.57
N LEU A 516 -11.64 4.67 -13.01
CA LEU A 516 -10.97 5.46 -11.97
C LEU A 516 -10.66 6.90 -12.42
N ILE A 517 -10.51 7.15 -13.71
CA ILE A 517 -10.31 8.51 -14.25
C ILE A 517 -11.64 9.16 -14.65
N THR A 518 -12.50 8.43 -15.36
CA THR A 518 -13.70 9.01 -15.97
C THR A 518 -14.82 9.27 -14.97
N THR A 519 -14.97 8.43 -13.94
CA THR A 519 -16.01 8.60 -12.90
C THR A 519 -15.81 9.87 -12.08
N PRO A 520 -14.59 10.17 -11.56
CA PRO A 520 -14.33 11.45 -10.93
C PRO A 520 -14.65 12.66 -11.80
N VAL A 521 -14.27 12.64 -13.09
CA VAL A 521 -14.55 13.74 -14.02
C VAL A 521 -16.05 13.91 -14.22
N LYS A 522 -16.81 12.81 -14.39
CA LYS A 522 -18.28 12.85 -14.50
C LYS A 522 -18.92 13.44 -13.25
N ARG A 523 -18.51 13.00 -12.05
CA ARG A 523 -19.02 13.51 -10.77
C ARG A 523 -18.75 15.00 -10.59
N LEU A 524 -17.53 15.41 -10.91
CA LEU A 524 -17.11 16.81 -10.85
C LEU A 524 -17.93 17.70 -11.81
N LEU A 525 -18.19 17.25 -13.04
CA LEU A 525 -19.06 17.95 -13.99
C LEU A 525 -20.51 18.00 -13.51
N LEU A 526 -21.02 16.93 -12.90
CA LEU A 526 -22.35 16.89 -12.32
C LEU A 526 -22.50 17.91 -11.18
N TYR A 527 -21.52 17.97 -10.27
CA TYR A 527 -21.47 18.94 -9.17
C TYR A 527 -21.29 20.38 -9.66
N ALA A 528 -20.81 20.57 -10.88
CA ALA A 528 -20.71 21.88 -11.50
C ALA A 528 -22.04 22.41 -12.08
N LEU A 529 -23.08 21.57 -12.25
CA LEU A 529 -24.35 21.97 -12.86
C LEU A 529 -25.15 22.99 -12.01
N PRO A 530 -25.28 22.86 -10.68
CA PRO A 530 -25.93 23.88 -9.86
C PRO A 530 -25.25 25.25 -9.97
N TYR A 531 -23.92 25.26 -10.05
CA TYR A 531 -23.15 26.48 -10.27
C TYR A 531 -23.36 27.06 -11.66
N LEU A 532 -23.46 26.22 -12.68
CA LEU A 532 -23.80 26.66 -14.04
C LEU A 532 -25.18 27.33 -14.07
N ALA A 533 -26.16 26.77 -13.37
CA ALA A 533 -27.48 27.37 -13.25
C ALA A 533 -27.42 28.75 -12.55
N LEU A 534 -26.65 28.87 -11.47
CA LEU A 534 -26.39 30.16 -10.79
C LEU A 534 -25.71 31.16 -11.71
N ILE A 535 -24.69 30.74 -12.46
CA ILE A 535 -23.97 31.55 -13.45
C ILE A 535 -24.92 32.07 -14.52
N TRP A 536 -25.80 31.21 -15.05
CA TRP A 536 -26.81 31.62 -16.02
C TRP A 536 -27.81 32.59 -15.39
N LEU A 537 -28.30 32.32 -14.18
CA LEU A 537 -29.20 33.23 -13.46
C LEU A 537 -28.58 34.62 -13.36
N LEU A 538 -27.33 34.74 -12.93
CA LEU A 538 -26.61 36.03 -12.87
C LEU A 538 -26.44 36.65 -14.26
N ALA A 539 -26.07 35.86 -15.28
CA ALA A 539 -25.89 36.32 -16.64
C ALA A 539 -27.18 36.85 -17.30
N PHE A 540 -28.36 36.43 -16.85
CA PHE A 540 -29.65 36.84 -17.39
C PHE A 540 -30.41 37.84 -16.51
N THR A 541 -30.14 37.89 -15.20
CA THR A 541 -30.82 38.82 -14.27
C THR A 541 -30.08 40.14 -14.04
N LEU A 542 -28.75 40.17 -14.22
CA LEU A 542 -28.00 41.41 -14.03
C LEU A 542 -28.47 42.49 -15.02
N PRO A 543 -28.86 43.69 -14.53
CA PRO A 543 -29.65 44.64 -15.29
C PRO A 543 -28.88 45.16 -16.51
N GLY A 544 -29.36 44.78 -17.68
CA GLY A 544 -29.10 45.47 -18.93
C GLY A 544 -30.44 45.88 -19.50
N LYS A 545 -30.60 47.16 -19.88
CA LYS A 545 -31.74 47.63 -20.68
C LYS A 545 -31.74 47.04 -22.11
N GLU A 546 -31.33 45.77 -22.26
CA GLU A 546 -31.44 45.06 -23.53
C GLU A 546 -32.93 44.72 -23.72
N LYS A 547 -33.53 45.26 -24.78
CA LYS A 547 -34.87 44.85 -25.26
C LYS A 547 -34.94 43.31 -25.33
N ARG A 548 -36.15 42.73 -25.19
CA ARG A 548 -36.43 41.27 -25.25
C ARG A 548 -35.39 40.54 -26.12
N LEU A 549 -34.52 39.75 -25.48
CA LEU A 549 -33.49 38.99 -26.16
C LEU A 549 -34.14 37.94 -27.06
N SER A 550 -33.66 37.79 -28.28
CA SER A 550 -34.10 36.68 -29.13
C SER A 550 -33.61 35.34 -28.57
N ALA A 551 -34.33 34.26 -28.85
CA ALA A 551 -33.94 32.90 -28.45
C ALA A 551 -32.48 32.59 -28.85
N LYS A 552 -32.08 32.93 -30.08
CA LYS A 552 -30.70 32.76 -30.56
C LYS A 552 -29.66 33.51 -29.72
N ALA A 553 -29.99 34.71 -29.25
CA ALA A 553 -29.10 35.49 -28.38
C ALA A 553 -29.00 34.90 -26.96
N ILE A 554 -30.10 34.34 -26.44
CA ILE A 554 -30.13 33.61 -25.17
C ILE A 554 -29.26 32.36 -25.27
N THR A 555 -29.48 31.51 -26.27
CA THR A 555 -28.71 30.27 -26.47
C THR A 555 -27.22 30.56 -26.63
N ARG A 556 -26.85 31.52 -27.48
CA ARG A 556 -25.43 31.90 -27.67
C ARG A 556 -24.78 32.38 -26.37
N ARG A 557 -25.53 33.12 -25.55
CA ARG A 557 -25.03 33.62 -24.26
C ARG A 557 -24.88 32.48 -23.25
N ALA A 558 -25.88 31.62 -23.14
CA ALA A 558 -25.85 30.46 -22.25
C ALA A 558 -24.66 29.55 -22.60
N LEU A 559 -24.48 29.25 -23.89
CA LEU A 559 -23.34 28.46 -24.38
C LEU A 559 -22.00 29.14 -24.08
N GLY A 560 -21.88 30.46 -24.32
CA GLY A 560 -20.65 31.20 -24.03
C GLY A 560 -20.24 31.16 -22.57
N TYR A 561 -21.19 31.36 -21.64
CA TYR A 561 -20.90 31.25 -20.21
C TYR A 561 -20.73 29.79 -19.76
N GLY A 562 -21.38 28.83 -20.41
CA GLY A 562 -21.17 27.39 -20.14
C GLY A 562 -19.77 26.93 -20.51
N LEU A 563 -19.29 27.31 -21.70
CA LEU A 563 -17.90 27.03 -22.12
C LEU A 563 -16.89 27.74 -21.23
N LEU A 564 -17.17 28.99 -20.82
CA LEU A 564 -16.31 29.70 -19.87
C LEU A 564 -16.29 29.02 -18.50
N TRP A 565 -17.43 28.52 -18.02
CA TRP A 565 -17.47 27.76 -16.77
C TRP A 565 -16.67 26.47 -16.86
N LEU A 566 -16.79 25.73 -17.95
CA LEU A 566 -15.98 24.54 -18.21
C LEU A 566 -14.48 24.87 -18.17
N LEU A 567 -14.07 25.98 -18.80
CA LEU A 567 -12.68 26.44 -18.75
C LEU A 567 -12.23 26.69 -17.29
N PHE A 568 -13.06 27.35 -16.49
CA PHE A 568 -12.76 27.61 -15.06
C PHE A 568 -12.62 26.32 -14.25
N ILE A 569 -13.50 25.35 -14.48
CA ILE A 569 -13.42 24.04 -13.83
C ILE A 569 -12.11 23.33 -14.21
N THR A 570 -11.78 23.29 -15.50
CA THR A 570 -10.54 22.65 -15.97
C THR A 570 -9.29 23.35 -15.44
N ALA A 571 -9.29 24.68 -15.36
CA ALA A 571 -8.20 25.45 -14.77
C ALA A 571 -8.07 25.20 -13.26
N GLY A 572 -9.18 25.07 -12.54
CA GLY A 572 -9.20 24.67 -11.14
C GLY A 572 -8.61 23.27 -10.94
N LEU A 573 -9.09 22.29 -11.69
CA LEU A 573 -8.57 20.91 -11.66
C LEU A 573 -7.06 20.88 -11.95
N GLY A 574 -6.62 21.57 -13.01
CA GLY A 574 -5.20 21.69 -13.34
C GLY A 574 -4.36 22.33 -12.23
N ALA A 575 -4.89 23.36 -11.56
CA ALA A 575 -4.22 24.02 -10.43
C ALA A 575 -4.08 23.09 -9.22
N ALA A 576 -5.08 22.24 -8.94
CA ALA A 576 -5.02 21.23 -7.88
C ALA A 576 -3.94 20.17 -8.16
N VAL A 577 -3.76 19.78 -9.43
CA VAL A 577 -2.77 18.77 -9.84
C VAL A 577 -1.34 19.31 -9.85
N VAL A 578 -1.08 20.44 -10.53
CA VAL A 578 0.28 20.81 -10.96
C VAL A 578 1.09 21.57 -9.91
N SER A 579 0.44 22.40 -9.10
CA SER A 579 1.14 23.35 -8.23
C SER A 579 1.42 22.81 -6.84
N SER A 580 2.35 23.38 -6.08
CA SER A 580 2.36 23.30 -4.61
C SER A 580 1.38 24.30 -3.95
N GLY A 581 1.02 25.37 -4.64
CA GLY A 581 -0.01 26.34 -4.25
C GLY A 581 -1.04 26.54 -5.39
N PRO A 582 -2.22 25.90 -5.36
CA PRO A 582 -3.20 25.99 -6.45
C PRO A 582 -3.63 27.43 -6.73
N LEU A 583 -3.81 28.23 -5.68
CA LEU A 583 -4.17 29.64 -5.80
C LEU A 583 -3.10 30.48 -6.51
N ALA A 584 -1.83 30.14 -6.34
CA ALA A 584 -0.74 30.84 -7.01
C ALA A 584 -0.78 30.68 -8.54
N TRP A 585 -1.45 29.66 -9.06
CA TRP A 585 -1.68 29.48 -10.50
C TRP A 585 -3.06 29.95 -10.94
N PHE A 586 -4.07 29.67 -10.13
CA PHE A 586 -5.44 30.00 -10.49
C PHE A 586 -5.71 31.52 -10.46
N LEU A 587 -5.14 32.27 -9.51
CA LEU A 587 -5.36 33.71 -9.42
C LEU A 587 -4.75 34.50 -10.60
N PRO A 588 -3.52 34.20 -11.08
CA PRO A 588 -3.03 34.77 -12.33
C PRO A 588 -3.89 34.43 -13.55
N PHE A 589 -4.35 33.17 -13.66
CA PHE A 589 -5.28 32.76 -14.71
C PHE A 589 -6.57 33.61 -14.67
N LEU A 590 -7.18 33.76 -13.49
CA LEU A 590 -8.36 34.58 -13.27
C LEU A 590 -8.11 36.05 -13.67
N ALA A 591 -6.97 36.61 -13.29
CA ALA A 591 -6.60 37.98 -13.63
C ALA A 591 -6.50 38.18 -15.15
N VAL A 592 -5.86 37.24 -15.86
CA VAL A 592 -5.77 37.27 -17.33
C VAL A 592 -7.17 37.24 -17.96
N VAL A 593 -8.06 36.36 -17.50
CA VAL A 593 -9.43 36.27 -18.04
C VAL A 593 -10.21 37.57 -17.78
N LEU A 594 -10.09 38.18 -16.59
CA LEU A 594 -10.71 39.46 -16.27
C LEU A 594 -10.19 40.60 -17.15
N ILE A 595 -8.88 40.69 -17.36
CA ILE A 595 -8.25 41.68 -18.24
C ILE A 595 -8.74 41.50 -19.68
N MET A 596 -8.77 40.27 -20.18
CA MET A 596 -9.27 39.96 -21.52
C MET A 596 -10.74 40.37 -21.68
N ALA A 597 -11.59 40.07 -20.70
CA ALA A 597 -12.99 40.51 -20.70
C ALA A 597 -13.10 42.05 -20.71
N ALA A 598 -12.24 42.74 -19.93
CA ALA A 598 -12.16 44.20 -19.92
C ALA A 598 -11.82 44.77 -21.29
N LEU A 599 -10.80 44.22 -21.96
CA LEU A 599 -10.36 44.66 -23.29
C LEU A 599 -11.42 44.38 -24.37
N ILE A 600 -12.01 43.19 -24.39
CA ILE A 600 -13.02 42.78 -25.39
C ILE A 600 -14.30 43.62 -25.26
N PHE A 601 -14.75 43.90 -24.04
CA PHE A 601 -16.01 44.58 -23.78
C PHE A 601 -15.88 46.07 -23.42
N ARG A 602 -14.69 46.68 -23.51
CA ARG A 602 -14.45 48.09 -23.16
C ARG A 602 -15.43 49.09 -23.77
N LYS A 603 -15.90 48.84 -25.00
CA LYS A 603 -16.86 49.70 -25.71
C LYS A 603 -18.34 49.39 -25.39
N ARG A 604 -18.62 48.45 -24.47
CA ARG A 604 -19.96 47.93 -24.15
C ARG A 604 -20.14 47.85 -22.62
N PRO A 605 -20.35 48.97 -21.92
CA PRO A 605 -20.24 49.06 -20.46
C PRO A 605 -21.17 48.10 -19.70
N LEU A 606 -22.41 47.90 -20.18
CA LEU A 606 -23.34 46.94 -19.56
C LEU A 606 -22.85 45.49 -19.70
N ARG A 607 -22.33 45.11 -20.88
CA ARG A 607 -21.79 43.76 -21.11
C ARG A 607 -20.50 43.53 -20.35
N LEU A 608 -19.67 44.58 -20.24
CA LEU A 608 -18.47 44.57 -19.44
C LEU A 608 -18.81 44.30 -17.97
N LYS A 609 -19.66 45.14 -17.36
CA LYS A 609 -20.08 44.99 -15.96
C LYS A 609 -20.61 43.58 -15.68
N ARG A 610 -21.53 43.08 -16.52
CA ARG A 610 -22.07 41.73 -16.38
C ARG A 610 -20.97 40.67 -16.47
N SER A 611 -20.09 40.75 -17.46
CA SER A 611 -19.05 39.74 -17.66
C SER A 611 -18.06 39.74 -16.51
N LEU A 612 -17.64 40.91 -16.01
CA LEU A 612 -16.77 41.01 -14.84
C LEU A 612 -17.41 40.41 -13.59
N VAL A 613 -18.70 40.67 -13.35
CA VAL A 613 -19.42 40.08 -12.20
C VAL A 613 -19.49 38.56 -12.33
N VAL A 614 -19.92 38.04 -13.49
CA VAL A 614 -20.03 36.59 -13.70
C VAL A 614 -18.68 35.90 -13.58
N ILE A 615 -17.63 36.45 -14.22
CA ILE A 615 -16.26 35.91 -14.14
C ILE A 615 -15.73 35.99 -12.71
N GLY A 616 -15.99 37.09 -12.01
CA GLY A 616 -15.61 37.25 -10.60
C GLY A 616 -16.25 36.18 -9.71
N VAL A 617 -17.56 35.92 -9.89
CA VAL A 617 -18.25 34.85 -9.16
C VAL A 617 -17.69 33.47 -9.51
N MET A 618 -17.47 33.16 -10.80
CA MET A 618 -16.80 31.92 -11.20
C MET A 618 -15.43 31.77 -10.51
N GLY A 619 -14.64 32.84 -10.49
CA GLY A 619 -13.33 32.87 -9.85
C GLY A 619 -13.40 32.64 -8.34
N LEU A 620 -14.35 33.26 -7.65
CA LEU A 620 -14.60 33.04 -6.23
C LEU A 620 -15.02 31.60 -5.94
N LEU A 621 -15.90 31.02 -6.76
CA LEU A 621 -16.32 29.63 -6.65
C LEU A 621 -15.14 28.67 -6.81
N ILE A 622 -14.30 28.83 -7.84
CA ILE A 622 -13.13 27.97 -8.00
C ILE A 622 -12.11 28.19 -6.89
N THR A 623 -11.89 29.43 -6.46
CA THR A 623 -11.00 29.74 -5.32
C THR A 623 -11.45 29.02 -4.06
N TYR A 624 -12.75 29.05 -3.74
CA TYR A 624 -13.34 28.31 -2.63
C TYR A 624 -13.07 26.80 -2.73
N ASN A 625 -13.16 26.23 -3.92
CA ASN A 625 -12.91 24.81 -4.18
C ASN A 625 -11.42 24.42 -4.16
N LEU A 626 -10.50 25.38 -4.21
CA LEU A 626 -9.06 25.15 -4.19
C LEU A 626 -8.42 25.35 -2.80
N LEU A 627 -9.06 26.18 -1.96
CA LEU A 627 -8.80 26.26 -0.52
C LEU A 627 -9.04 24.91 0.15
#